data_AF-A0A6J1PLD6-F1
#
_entry.id   AF-A0A6J1PLD6-F1
#
_cell.length_a   1.000
_cell.length_b   1.000
_cell.length_c   1.000
_cell.angle_alpha   90.00
_cell.angle_beta   90.00
_cell.angle_gamma   90.00
#
_symmetry.space_group_name_H-M   'P 1'
#
loop_
_entity.id
_entity.type
_entity.pdbx_description
1 polymer ?
#
loop_
_entity_poly.entity_id
_entity_poly.type
_entity_poly.pdbx_seq_one_letter_code
_entity_poly.pdbx_strand_id
1 'polypeptide(L)'
;MIHWHFIPPRAPNFVGLWEAAVKSAKHHIKRIVGDAHLTFEELYTVITQIEAIMNSRPLIPMSNDPNDMDVLTPGHFLIGEPLTTVPQSSVVELPTNRLNQYQRLQQLIQHFWSR
;
A
#
# COMPACT_ATOMS: atom_id res chain seq x y z
N MET A 1 29.01 -9.96 6.05
CA MET A 1 29.59 -9.02 5.07
C MET A 1 28.53 -8.76 4.01
N ILE A 2 28.36 -7.51 3.53
CA ILE A 2 27.39 -7.19 2.49
C ILE A 2 28.07 -7.36 1.12
N HIS A 3 27.47 -8.14 0.23
CA HIS A 3 27.94 -8.32 -1.15
C HIS A 3 27.06 -7.50 -2.10
N TRP A 4 27.67 -6.55 -2.79
CA TRP A 4 26.97 -5.72 -3.79
C TRP A 4 27.00 -6.42 -5.15
N HIS A 5 25.82 -6.56 -5.76
CA HIS A 5 25.68 -7.10 -7.11
C HIS A 5 24.96 -6.08 -8.00
N PHE A 6 25.61 -5.68 -9.09
CA PHE A 6 25.08 -4.69 -10.03
C PHE A 6 24.48 -5.36 -11.26
N ILE A 7 23.48 -4.72 -11.85
CA ILE A 7 22.92 -5.16 -13.13
C ILE A 7 23.91 -4.88 -14.27
N PRO A 8 23.98 -5.76 -15.30
CA PRO A 8 24.78 -5.48 -16.48
C PRO A 8 24.34 -4.19 -17.18
N PRO A 9 25.29 -3.42 -17.77
CA PRO A 9 24.93 -2.21 -18.50
C PRO A 9 24.01 -2.54 -19.68
N ARG A 10 23.01 -1.67 -19.92
CA ARG A 10 22.04 -1.81 -21.03
C ARG A 10 21.19 -3.09 -20.98
N ALA A 11 20.96 -3.65 -19.80
CA ALA A 11 20.13 -4.84 -19.60
C ALA A 11 18.83 -4.51 -18.83
N PRO A 12 17.89 -3.74 -19.41
CA PRO A 12 16.67 -3.27 -18.72
C PRO A 12 15.75 -4.41 -18.28
N ASN A 13 15.82 -5.55 -18.96
CA ASN A 13 15.10 -6.77 -18.59
C ASN A 13 15.47 -7.31 -17.20
N PHE A 14 16.63 -6.94 -16.63
CA PHE A 14 17.02 -7.31 -15.27
C PHE A 14 16.34 -6.47 -14.17
N VAL A 15 15.63 -5.40 -14.54
CA VAL A 15 15.03 -4.44 -13.60
C VAL A 15 13.50 -4.50 -13.59
N GLY A 16 12.89 -5.36 -14.43
CA GLY A 16 11.45 -5.37 -14.67
C GLY A 16 10.59 -5.52 -13.41
N LEU A 17 11.02 -6.34 -12.43
CA LEU A 17 10.29 -6.51 -11.17
C LEU A 17 10.27 -5.22 -10.34
N TRP A 18 11.42 -4.54 -10.22
CA TRP A 18 11.54 -3.27 -9.51
C TRP A 18 10.75 -2.16 -10.21
N GLU A 19 10.82 -2.10 -11.54
CA GLU A 19 10.04 -1.15 -12.32
C GLU A 19 8.52 -1.38 -12.18
N ALA A 20 8.09 -2.63 -12.16
CA ALA A 20 6.69 -2.99 -11.92
C ALA A 20 6.22 -2.57 -10.52
N ALA A 21 7.05 -2.78 -9.49
CA ALA A 21 6.77 -2.31 -8.13
C ALA A 21 6.67 -0.78 -8.07
N VAL A 22 7.61 -0.06 -8.66
CA VAL A 22 7.58 1.42 -8.74
C VAL A 22 6.34 1.91 -9.49
N LYS A 23 5.96 1.24 -10.58
CA LYS A 23 4.74 1.57 -11.33
C LYS A 23 3.48 1.37 -10.48
N SER A 24 3.40 0.28 -9.71
CA SER A 24 2.29 0.01 -8.80
C SER A 24 2.21 1.05 -7.69
N ALA A 25 3.32 1.38 -7.03
CA ALA A 25 3.37 2.43 -6.01
C ALA A 25 2.86 3.78 -6.55
N LYS A 26 3.38 4.22 -7.71
CA LYS A 26 2.95 5.47 -8.37
C LYS A 26 1.46 5.45 -8.72
N HIS A 27 0.94 4.30 -9.14
CA HIS A 27 -0.47 4.14 -9.46
C HIS A 27 -1.35 4.36 -8.22
N HIS A 28 -1.00 3.74 -7.09
CA HIS A 28 -1.72 3.95 -5.83
C HIS A 28 -1.60 5.39 -5.35
N ILE A 29 -0.39 5.97 -5.32
CA ILE A 29 -0.17 7.36 -4.90
C ILE A 29 -1.06 8.31 -5.68
N LYS A 30 -1.10 8.20 -7.02
CA LYS A 30 -1.92 9.06 -7.86
C LYS A 30 -3.43 8.95 -7.54
N ARG A 31 -3.91 7.75 -7.20
CA ARG A 31 -5.32 7.52 -6.86
C ARG A 31 -5.70 8.00 -5.46
N ILE A 32 -4.82 7.84 -4.48
CA ILE A 32 -5.09 8.24 -3.09
C ILE A 32 -4.94 9.75 -2.92
N VAL A 33 -3.85 10.33 -3.42
CA VAL A 33 -3.54 11.75 -3.24
C VAL A 33 -4.44 12.61 -4.14
N GLY A 34 -4.63 12.23 -5.40
CA GLY A 34 -5.38 13.04 -6.36
C GLY A 34 -4.84 14.47 -6.42
N ASP A 35 -5.71 15.45 -6.19
CA ASP A 35 -5.38 16.89 -6.14
C ASP A 35 -5.19 17.43 -4.70
N ALA A 36 -5.12 16.53 -3.70
CA ALA A 36 -4.96 16.92 -2.30
C ALA A 36 -3.56 17.52 -2.05
N HIS A 37 -3.54 18.66 -1.36
CA HIS A 37 -2.30 19.29 -0.89
C HIS A 37 -1.96 18.74 0.49
N LEU A 38 -0.95 17.88 0.54
CA LEU A 38 -0.50 17.21 1.76
C LEU A 38 0.76 17.87 2.30
N THR A 39 0.86 17.97 3.62
CA THR A 39 2.14 18.24 4.28
C THR A 39 3.09 17.05 4.10
N PHE A 40 4.36 17.23 4.45
CA PHE A 40 5.33 16.13 4.43
C PHE A 40 4.88 14.95 5.31
N GLU A 41 4.42 15.22 6.53
CA GLU A 41 3.97 14.19 7.48
C GLU A 41 2.73 13.45 6.96
N GLU A 42 1.80 14.17 6.35
CA GLU A 42 0.61 13.58 5.74
C GLU A 42 0.98 12.69 4.55
N LEU A 43 1.85 13.17 3.66
CA LEU A 43 2.33 12.39 2.52
C LEU A 43 3.10 11.15 2.97
N TYR A 44 3.97 11.28 3.97
CA TYR A 44 4.70 10.15 4.54
C TYR A 44 3.73 9.09 5.05
N THR A 45 2.70 9.51 5.80
CA THR A 45 1.67 8.59 6.31
C THR A 45 0.90 7.92 5.18
N VAL A 46 0.50 8.66 4.14
CA VAL A 46 -0.16 8.07 2.95
C VAL A 46 0.74 7.02 2.30
N ILE A 47 2.03 7.32 2.12
CA ILE A 47 2.98 6.40 1.48
C ILE A 47 3.17 5.14 2.33
N THR A 48 3.28 5.25 3.65
CA THR A 48 3.35 4.08 4.55
C THR A 48 2.11 3.20 4.45
N GLN A 49 0.92 3.80 4.30
CA GLN A 49 -0.31 3.03 4.09
C GLN A 49 -0.32 2.34 2.71
N ILE A 50 0.17 3.01 1.67
CA ILE A 50 0.31 2.40 0.33
C ILE A 50 1.31 1.24 0.35
N GLU A 51 2.42 1.38 1.06
CA GLU A 51 3.37 0.29 1.29
C GLU A 51 2.68 -0.91 1.96
N ALA A 52 1.94 -0.65 3.04
CA ALA A 52 1.19 -1.70 3.73
C ALA A 52 0.18 -2.39 2.80
N ILE A 53 -0.53 -1.63 1.96
CA ILE A 53 -1.45 -2.15 0.94
C ILE A 53 -0.72 -3.06 -0.05
N MET A 54 0.38 -2.59 -0.62
CA MET A 54 1.16 -3.37 -1.59
C MET A 54 1.68 -4.67 -0.99
N ASN A 55 2.10 -4.64 0.28
CA ASN A 55 2.59 -5.81 1.00
C ASN A 55 1.48 -6.72 1.55
N SER A 56 0.24 -6.23 1.64
CA SER A 56 -0.94 -7.03 2.03
C SER A 56 -1.59 -7.76 0.86
N ARG A 57 -1.09 -7.53 -0.37
CA ARG A 57 -1.69 -8.11 -1.58
C ARG A 57 -1.63 -9.66 -1.53
N PRO A 58 -2.75 -10.36 -1.72
CA PRO A 58 -2.77 -11.82 -1.76
C PRO A 58 -1.92 -12.37 -2.92
N LEU A 59 -1.07 -13.37 -2.63
CA LEU A 59 -0.30 -14.13 -3.62
C LEU A 59 -0.98 -15.46 -3.93
N ILE A 60 -1.23 -16.26 -2.89
CA ILE A 60 -1.87 -17.57 -2.97
C ILE A 60 -2.65 -17.86 -1.68
N PRO A 61 -3.68 -18.73 -1.70
CA PRO A 61 -4.26 -19.30 -0.49
C PRO A 61 -3.23 -20.07 0.33
N MET A 62 -3.33 -20.02 1.66
CA MET A 62 -2.46 -20.79 2.56
C MET A 62 -2.86 -22.27 2.67
N SER A 63 -4.14 -22.56 2.40
CA SER A 63 -4.74 -23.89 2.50
C SER A 63 -5.58 -24.20 1.26
N ASN A 64 -5.89 -25.50 1.09
CA ASN A 64 -6.86 -25.96 0.09
C ASN A 64 -8.29 -26.05 0.66
N ASP A 65 -8.49 -25.77 1.96
CA ASP A 65 -9.81 -25.72 2.56
C ASP A 65 -10.56 -24.48 2.03
N PRO A 66 -11.72 -24.62 1.36
CA PRO A 66 -12.49 -23.49 0.88
C PRO A 66 -13.06 -22.59 1.98
N ASN A 67 -13.06 -23.04 3.24
CA ASN A 67 -13.48 -22.24 4.40
C ASN A 67 -12.32 -21.47 5.05
N ASP A 68 -11.07 -21.78 4.68
CA ASP A 68 -9.90 -21.03 5.14
C ASP A 68 -9.71 -19.79 4.26
N MET A 69 -9.85 -18.62 4.86
CA MET A 69 -9.71 -17.33 4.19
C MET A 69 -8.28 -16.77 4.28
N ASP A 70 -7.35 -17.49 4.90
CA ASP A 70 -5.97 -17.04 5.04
C ASP A 70 -5.21 -17.10 3.72
N VAL A 71 -4.46 -16.03 3.44
CA VAL A 71 -3.72 -15.85 2.20
C VAL A 71 -2.27 -15.51 2.50
N LEU A 72 -1.37 -16.09 1.71
CA LEU A 72 0.02 -15.72 1.73
C LEU A 72 0.17 -14.36 1.04
N THR A 73 0.88 -13.44 1.68
CA THR A 73 1.12 -12.07 1.16
C THR A 73 2.61 -11.76 1.23
N PRO A 74 3.12 -10.76 0.49
CA PRO A 74 4.51 -10.31 0.67
C PRO A 74 4.84 -9.94 2.13
N GLY A 75 3.87 -9.36 2.86
CA GLY A 75 4.01 -9.00 4.27
C GLY A 75 4.39 -10.18 5.17
N HIS A 76 3.91 -11.39 4.87
CA HIS A 76 4.31 -12.60 5.61
C HIS A 76 5.81 -12.88 5.49
N PHE A 77 6.43 -12.59 4.35
CA PHE A 77 7.88 -12.77 4.17
C PHE A 77 8.70 -11.65 4.80
N LEU A 78 8.14 -10.43 4.86
CA LEU A 78 8.84 -9.25 5.37
C LEU A 78 8.76 -9.11 6.89
N ILE A 79 7.58 -9.37 7.47
CA ILE A 79 7.28 -9.16 8.89
C ILE A 79 7.00 -10.48 9.63
N GLY A 80 6.57 -11.52 8.92
CA GLY A 80 6.22 -12.82 9.52
C GLY A 80 4.72 -13.02 9.78
N GLU A 81 3.90 -11.97 9.58
CA GLU A 81 2.46 -11.99 9.86
C GLU A 81 1.68 -11.08 8.88
N PRO A 82 0.34 -11.22 8.79
CA PRO A 82 -0.50 -10.32 8.00
C PRO A 82 -0.44 -8.89 8.52
N LEU A 83 -0.39 -7.92 7.59
CA LEU A 83 -0.50 -6.50 7.95
C LEU A 83 -1.98 -6.14 8.15
N THR A 84 -2.43 -6.13 9.39
CA THR A 84 -3.82 -5.76 9.74
C THR A 84 -3.91 -4.32 10.22
N THR A 85 -5.02 -3.65 9.90
CA THR A 85 -5.34 -2.33 10.44
C THR A 85 -6.49 -2.42 11.44
N VAL A 86 -6.49 -1.52 12.43
CA VAL A 86 -7.60 -1.42 13.39
C VAL A 86 -8.86 -0.93 12.64
N PRO A 87 -10.04 -1.53 12.87
CA PRO A 87 -11.28 -1.06 12.28
C PRO A 87 -11.54 0.40 12.65
N GLN A 88 -11.89 1.22 11.66
CA GLN A 88 -12.20 2.63 11.85
C GLN A 88 -13.61 2.96 11.37
N SER A 89 -14.23 3.96 12.00
CA SER A 89 -15.49 4.52 11.53
C SER A 89 -15.33 5.15 10.14
N SER A 90 -16.30 4.94 9.27
CA SER A 90 -16.32 5.58 7.96
C SER A 90 -16.45 7.09 8.08
N VAL A 91 -15.57 7.81 7.39
CA VAL A 91 -15.61 9.27 7.23
C VAL A 91 -15.79 9.68 5.76
N VAL A 92 -16.01 8.71 4.87
CA VAL A 92 -16.14 8.88 3.41
C VAL A 92 -17.20 9.92 3.04
N GLU A 93 -18.36 9.88 3.70
CA GLU A 93 -19.51 10.74 3.40
C GLU A 93 -19.48 12.10 4.12
N LEU A 94 -18.55 12.28 5.05
CA LEU A 94 -18.46 13.52 5.82
C LEU A 94 -17.83 14.64 4.97
N PRO A 95 -18.38 15.87 5.02
CA PRO A 95 -17.80 16.97 4.26
C PRO A 95 -16.44 17.35 4.87
N THR A 96 -15.44 17.57 4.02
CA THR A 96 -14.03 17.77 4.43
C THR A 96 -13.84 18.95 5.38
N ASN A 97 -14.71 19.97 5.32
CA ASN A 97 -14.69 21.12 6.22
C ASN A 97 -15.07 20.80 7.68
N ARG A 98 -15.63 19.61 7.95
CA ARG A 98 -15.95 19.13 9.31
C ARG A 98 -14.91 18.14 9.85
N LEU A 99 -13.88 17.83 9.06
CA LEU A 99 -12.87 16.85 9.44
C LEU A 99 -11.68 17.53 10.08
N ASN A 100 -11.18 16.94 11.16
CA ASN A 100 -9.84 17.26 11.64
C ASN A 100 -8.78 16.66 10.69
N GLN A 101 -7.52 17.01 10.91
CA GLN A 101 -6.42 16.60 10.04
C GLN A 101 -6.30 15.07 9.91
N TYR A 102 -6.42 14.34 11.02
CA TYR A 102 -6.39 12.88 11.03
C TYR A 102 -7.56 12.28 10.24
N GLN A 103 -8.77 12.77 10.45
CA GLN A 103 -9.96 12.30 9.74
C GLN A 103 -9.89 12.61 8.25
N ARG A 104 -9.31 13.75 7.85
CA ARG A 104 -9.07 14.07 6.44
C ARG A 104 -8.14 13.05 5.79
N LEU A 105 -7.07 12.66 6.48
CA LEU A 105 -6.15 11.62 6.01
C LEU A 105 -6.85 10.26 5.90
N GLN A 106 -7.65 9.89 6.91
CA GLN A 106 -8.44 8.65 6.88
C GLN A 106 -9.46 8.66 5.74
N GLN A 107 -10.08 9.81 5.46
CA GLN A 107 -11.01 9.95 4.34
C GLN A 107 -10.33 9.66 3.00
N LEU A 108 -9.11 10.15 2.76
CA LEU A 108 -8.36 9.84 1.54
C LEU A 108 -8.07 8.34 1.40
N ILE A 109 -7.68 7.67 2.49
CA ILE A 109 -7.39 6.24 2.50
C ILE A 109 -8.69 5.41 2.31
N GLN A 110 -9.78 5.78 2.96
CA GLN A 110 -11.06 5.08 2.82
C GLN A 110 -11.69 5.28 1.43
N HIS A 111 -11.50 6.45 0.80
CA HIS A 111 -11.88 6.67 -0.59
C HIS A 111 -11.12 5.77 -1.57
N PHE A 112 -9.89 5.39 -1.23
CA PHE A 112 -9.14 4.43 -2.04
C PHE A 112 -9.76 3.03 -2.00
N TRP A 113 -10.18 2.58 -0.82
CA TRP A 113 -10.79 1.24 -0.65
C TRP A 113 -12.23 1.12 -1.16
N SER A 114 -12.96 2.23 -1.28
CA SER A 114 -14.35 2.24 -1.76
C SER A 114 -14.48 2.31 -3.29
N ARG A 115 -13.37 2.40 -4.03
CA ARG A 115 -13.33 2.48 -5.50
C ARG A 115 -12.73 1.23 -6.12
#